data_AF-A0A497RVZ5-F1
#
_entry.id   AF-A0A497RVZ5-F1
#
_cell.length_a   1.000
_cell.length_b   1.000
_cell.length_c   1.000
_cell.angle_alpha   90.00
_cell.angle_beta   90.00
_cell.angle_gamma   90.00
#
_symmetry.space_group_name_H-M   'P 1'
#
loop_
_entity.id
_entity.type
_entity.pdbx_description
1 polymer ?
#
loop_
_entity_poly.entity_id
_entity_poly.type
_entity_poly.pdbx_seq_one_letter_code
_entity_poly.pdbx_strand_id
1 'polypeptide(L)'
;MMMASYSSEDPYRNYGLEHFCTKYGIPKLDLEKFERKFSLEIIKNEIQDNIVTWIKTDHGKLPFFEGIRDDTLIRENNGKIKVNFDIFNEIGYILSGHLERLTLKEREKIAKIPIVDIYERILFDAIRRNKKIKAKPFWPNGKKFALCLTHDVDEVRKTYQYFTRSIQHIGRLEFSRAFYHIKSFFTDKIYRRNPYWTFEKIMKLEKDLGVKSTFFFLQEDGKVDILRPETWKHYARRYKFSNLEIIKIINKLHHAGWEIGLHGSYYSYKDPEKLRKDKNELEEILNTKIHGIRQHHLNLEIPETWHHHEKIGLEYDTSLGFNNCLGFRWGT
;
A
#
# COMPACT_ATOMS: atom_id res chain seq x y z
N MET A 1 13.70 -20.36 26.76
CA MET A 1 12.77 -19.68 25.84
C MET A 1 12.06 -20.78 25.08
N MET A 2 10.76 -20.98 25.34
CA MET A 2 9.97 -22.12 24.87
C MET A 2 9.97 -22.20 23.33
N MET A 3 10.52 -23.28 22.78
CA MET A 3 10.21 -23.72 21.42
C MET A 3 8.75 -24.17 21.41
N ALA A 4 7.89 -23.36 20.80
CA ALA A 4 6.55 -23.79 20.44
C ALA A 4 6.70 -24.87 19.36
N SER A 5 6.17 -26.05 19.65
CA SER A 5 6.03 -27.15 18.71
C SER A 5 5.17 -26.72 17.53
N TYR A 6 5.78 -26.45 16.39
CA TYR A 6 5.07 -26.31 15.10
C TYR A 6 4.54 -27.69 14.71
N SER A 7 3.22 -27.88 14.78
CA SER A 7 2.60 -29.02 14.08
C SER A 7 2.78 -28.82 12.58
N SER A 8 2.93 -29.93 11.88
CA SER A 8 3.18 -30.08 10.44
C SER A 8 2.00 -29.63 9.55
N GLU A 9 1.50 -28.41 9.73
CA GLU A 9 0.45 -27.81 8.90
C GLU A 9 1.04 -26.78 7.92
N ASP A 10 0.49 -26.76 6.71
CA ASP A 10 0.83 -25.84 5.62
C ASP A 10 0.97 -24.37 6.13
N PRO A 11 2.15 -23.73 5.96
CA PRO A 11 2.40 -22.39 6.49
C PRO A 11 1.43 -21.34 5.93
N TYR A 12 0.98 -21.48 4.68
CA TYR A 12 0.02 -20.56 4.08
C TYR A 12 -1.35 -20.69 4.75
N ARG A 13 -1.80 -21.92 5.02
CA ARG A 13 -3.08 -22.15 5.72
C ARG A 13 -3.10 -21.51 7.09
N ASN A 14 -2.02 -21.66 7.86
CA ASN A 14 -1.87 -21.02 9.17
C ASN A 14 -1.91 -19.50 9.06
N TYR A 15 -1.20 -18.93 8.08
CA TYR A 15 -1.17 -17.50 7.85
C TYR A 15 -2.55 -16.94 7.44
N GLY A 16 -3.27 -17.62 6.54
CA GLY A 16 -4.61 -17.21 6.14
C GLY A 16 -5.65 -17.30 7.26
N LEU A 17 -5.58 -18.33 8.09
CA LEU A 17 -6.43 -18.43 9.29
C LEU A 17 -6.13 -17.32 10.30
N GLU A 18 -4.84 -17.00 10.51
CA GLU A 18 -4.41 -15.92 11.39
C GLU A 18 -4.88 -14.55 10.90
N HIS A 19 -4.75 -14.29 9.59
CA HIS A 19 -5.25 -13.07 8.97
C HIS A 19 -6.77 -12.93 9.16
N PHE A 20 -7.54 -13.97 8.84
CA PHE A 20 -9.00 -14.01 9.03
C PHE A 20 -9.40 -13.74 10.47
N CYS A 21 -8.76 -14.43 11.42
CA CYS A 21 -9.07 -14.28 12.84
C CYS A 21 -8.77 -12.85 13.32
N THR A 22 -7.61 -12.30 12.93
CA THR A 22 -7.20 -10.93 13.28
C THR A 22 -8.19 -9.91 12.74
N LYS A 23 -8.56 -10.02 11.46
CA LYS A 23 -9.49 -9.12 10.79
C LYS A 23 -10.84 -9.02 11.48
N TYR A 24 -11.38 -10.17 11.94
CA TYR A 24 -12.70 -10.22 12.55
C TYR A 24 -12.69 -10.21 14.09
N GLY A 25 -11.51 -10.06 14.70
CA GLY A 25 -11.35 -10.08 16.16
C GLY A 25 -11.73 -11.41 16.80
N ILE A 26 -11.54 -12.51 16.07
CA ILE A 26 -11.74 -13.87 16.58
C ILE A 26 -10.44 -14.30 17.26
N PRO A 27 -10.47 -14.86 18.48
CA PRO A 27 -9.26 -15.37 19.13
C PRO A 27 -8.52 -16.37 18.25
N LYS A 28 -7.19 -16.25 18.16
CA LYS A 28 -6.35 -17.18 17.42
C LYS A 28 -6.55 -18.60 17.96
N LEU A 29 -6.88 -19.52 17.07
CA LEU A 29 -7.04 -20.95 17.33
C LEU A 29 -6.24 -21.71 16.27
N ASP A 30 -5.76 -22.91 16.61
CA ASP A 30 -5.37 -23.87 15.57
C ASP A 30 -6.58 -24.25 14.71
N LEU A 31 -6.30 -24.75 13.51
CA LEU A 31 -7.32 -25.02 12.51
C LEU A 31 -8.38 -26.01 13.01
N GLU A 32 -7.96 -27.11 13.63
CA GLU A 32 -8.88 -28.13 14.15
C GLU A 32 -9.84 -27.55 15.21
N LYS A 33 -9.33 -26.74 16.14
CA LYS A 33 -10.17 -26.07 17.14
C LYS A 33 -11.09 -25.05 16.49
N PHE A 34 -10.62 -24.33 15.48
CA PHE A 34 -11.43 -23.38 14.73
C PHE A 34 -12.58 -24.08 14.01
N GLU A 35 -12.28 -25.16 13.27
CA GLU A 35 -13.27 -25.96 12.55
C GLU A 35 -14.31 -26.55 13.49
N ARG A 36 -13.88 -27.15 14.60
CA ARG A 36 -14.78 -27.71 15.60
C ARG A 36 -15.68 -26.65 16.23
N LYS A 37 -15.13 -25.47 16.58
CA LYS A 37 -15.87 -24.37 17.21
C LYS A 37 -16.99 -23.85 16.31
N PHE A 38 -16.73 -23.74 15.02
CA PHE A 38 -17.69 -23.19 14.06
C PHE A 38 -18.45 -24.26 13.25
N SER A 39 -18.20 -25.54 13.54
CA SER A 39 -18.79 -26.67 12.81
C SER A 39 -18.49 -26.60 11.31
N LEU A 40 -17.24 -26.28 10.98
CA LEU A 40 -16.73 -26.16 9.61
C LEU A 40 -16.17 -27.48 9.10
N GLU A 41 -16.39 -27.73 7.81
CA GLU A 41 -15.72 -28.76 7.02
C GLU A 41 -15.08 -28.06 5.81
N ILE A 42 -13.76 -27.95 5.78
CA ILE A 42 -13.03 -27.32 4.68
C ILE A 42 -12.50 -28.41 3.75
N ILE A 43 -12.87 -28.34 2.48
CA ILE A 43 -12.33 -29.25 1.46
C ILE A 43 -10.93 -28.77 1.09
N LYS A 44 -9.93 -29.60 1.39
CA LYS A 44 -8.53 -29.34 1.07
C LYS A 44 -8.23 -29.87 -0.32
N ASN A 45 -7.89 -29.00 -1.27
CA ASN A 45 -7.37 -29.40 -2.58
C ASN A 45 -5.94 -28.89 -2.78
N GLU A 46 -5.29 -29.36 -3.84
CA GLU A 46 -3.98 -28.89 -4.25
C GLU A 46 -4.10 -27.51 -4.92
N ILE A 47 -3.35 -26.55 -4.41
CA ILE A 47 -3.21 -25.21 -5.00
C ILE A 47 -2.18 -25.27 -6.13
N GLN A 48 -2.51 -24.66 -7.26
CA GLN A 48 -1.67 -24.56 -8.45
C GLN A 48 -1.11 -23.14 -8.62
N ASP A 49 -0.05 -23.01 -9.42
CA ASP A 49 0.58 -21.71 -9.69
C ASP A 49 -0.25 -20.79 -10.61
N ASN A 50 -1.22 -21.36 -11.34
CA ASN A 50 -2.07 -20.62 -12.28
C ASN A 50 -3.50 -20.61 -11.77
N ILE A 51 -4.29 -19.64 -12.25
CA ILE A 51 -5.74 -19.63 -11.99
C ILE A 51 -6.37 -20.85 -12.67
N VAL A 52 -6.91 -21.76 -11.87
CA VAL A 52 -7.50 -23.03 -12.31
C VAL A 52 -8.93 -22.84 -12.77
N THR A 53 -9.72 -22.08 -12.00
CA THR A 53 -11.14 -21.87 -12.29
C THR A 53 -11.59 -20.47 -11.92
N TRP A 54 -12.75 -20.09 -12.47
CA TRP A 54 -13.40 -18.83 -12.16
C TRP A 54 -14.87 -19.06 -11.83
N ILE A 55 -15.27 -18.74 -10.61
CA ILE A 55 -16.64 -18.95 -10.14
C ILE A 55 -17.38 -17.61 -10.09
N LYS A 56 -18.62 -17.60 -10.59
CA LYS A 56 -19.50 -16.44 -10.51
C LYS A 56 -20.16 -16.41 -9.14
N THR A 57 -20.04 -15.27 -8.46
CA THR A 57 -20.64 -15.01 -7.15
C THR A 57 -21.44 -13.70 -7.18
N ASP A 58 -22.13 -13.40 -6.09
CA ASP A 58 -22.78 -12.10 -5.88
C ASP A 58 -21.76 -10.93 -5.82
N HIS A 59 -20.48 -11.24 -5.60
CA HIS A 59 -19.37 -10.29 -5.62
C HIS A 59 -18.65 -10.22 -6.98
N GLY A 60 -19.22 -10.83 -8.01
CA GLY A 60 -18.62 -10.94 -9.34
C GLY A 60 -17.88 -12.25 -9.57
N LYS A 61 -17.02 -12.29 -10.58
CA LYS A 61 -16.31 -13.51 -11.01
C LYS A 61 -14.96 -13.61 -10.28
N LEU A 62 -14.81 -14.60 -9.41
CA LEU A 62 -13.63 -14.77 -8.55
C LEU A 62 -12.67 -15.82 -9.11
N PRO A 63 -11.34 -15.60 -9.05
CA PRO A 63 -10.33 -16.55 -9.51
C PRO A 63 -9.87 -17.50 -8.39
N PHE A 64 -9.84 -18.80 -8.67
CA PHE A 64 -9.35 -19.81 -7.73
C PHE A 64 -8.11 -20.51 -8.27
N PHE A 65 -7.19 -20.84 -7.38
CA PHE A 65 -5.94 -21.53 -7.66
C PHE A 65 -6.04 -23.03 -7.41
N GLU A 66 -7.20 -23.52 -6.98
CA GLU A 66 -7.49 -24.94 -6.83
C GLU A 66 -8.71 -25.38 -7.66
N GLY A 67 -8.84 -26.68 -7.88
CA GLY A 67 -9.98 -27.26 -8.57
C GLY A 67 -11.21 -27.32 -7.66
N ILE A 68 -12.28 -26.62 -8.03
CA ILE A 68 -13.54 -26.63 -7.27
C ILE A 68 -14.56 -27.51 -7.99
N ARG A 69 -15.15 -28.47 -7.25
CA ARG A 69 -16.03 -29.51 -7.81
C ARG A 69 -17.38 -28.98 -8.30
N ASP A 70 -17.90 -27.95 -7.65
CA ASP A 70 -19.12 -27.26 -8.05
C ASP A 70 -19.10 -25.79 -7.64
N ASP A 71 -19.83 -24.93 -8.37
CA ASP A 71 -19.83 -23.47 -8.20
C ASP A 71 -20.37 -22.99 -6.82
N THR A 72 -20.86 -23.89 -5.97
CA THR A 72 -21.32 -23.56 -4.62
C THR A 72 -20.14 -23.52 -3.65
N LEU A 73 -19.62 -22.32 -3.38
CA LEU A 73 -18.46 -22.12 -2.50
C LEU A 73 -18.72 -22.54 -1.04
N ILE A 74 -19.90 -22.23 -0.50
CA ILE A 74 -20.30 -22.58 0.86
C ILE A 74 -21.68 -23.23 0.86
N ARG A 75 -21.80 -24.36 1.57
CA ARG A 75 -23.09 -25.02 1.86
C ARG A 75 -23.34 -25.00 3.36
N GLU A 76 -24.53 -24.54 3.75
CA GLU A 76 -24.97 -24.47 5.15
C GLU A 76 -26.09 -25.51 5.37
N ASN A 77 -25.90 -26.42 6.33
CA ASN A 77 -26.92 -27.42 6.67
C ASN A 77 -26.91 -27.72 8.19
N ASN A 78 -28.04 -27.49 8.87
CA ASN A 78 -28.23 -27.78 10.29
C ASN A 78 -27.10 -27.23 11.19
N GLY A 79 -26.64 -26.01 10.93
CA GLY A 79 -25.56 -25.38 11.69
C GLY A 79 -24.14 -25.85 11.35
N LYS A 80 -23.99 -26.78 10.39
CA LYS A 80 -22.71 -27.16 9.78
C LYS A 80 -22.46 -26.32 8.54
N ILE A 81 -21.20 -25.89 8.35
CA ILE A 81 -20.77 -25.07 7.23
C ILE A 81 -19.72 -25.87 6.46
N LYS A 82 -19.99 -26.20 5.21
CA LYS A 82 -19.03 -26.86 4.32
C LYS A 82 -18.47 -25.84 3.33
N VAL A 83 -17.15 -25.70 3.27
CA VAL A 83 -16.42 -24.83 2.35
C VAL A 83 -15.81 -25.69 1.26
N ASN A 84 -16.13 -25.41 0.00
CA ASN A 84 -15.81 -26.28 -1.15
C ASN A 84 -14.36 -26.14 -1.66
N PHE A 85 -13.52 -25.38 -0.96
CA PHE A 85 -12.15 -25.07 -1.31
C PHE A 85 -11.36 -24.73 -0.04
N ASP A 86 -10.03 -24.80 -0.09
CA ASP A 86 -9.13 -24.55 1.03
C ASP A 86 -8.93 -23.04 1.24
N ILE A 87 -9.99 -22.39 1.69
CA ILE A 87 -10.06 -20.94 1.83
C ILE A 87 -8.88 -20.32 2.58
N PHE A 88 -8.41 -20.96 3.66
CA PHE A 88 -7.29 -20.42 4.43
C PHE A 88 -5.96 -20.60 3.70
N ASN A 89 -5.80 -21.69 2.95
CA ASN A 89 -4.62 -21.88 2.12
C ASN A 89 -4.59 -20.87 0.96
N GLU A 90 -5.71 -20.69 0.24
CA GLU A 90 -5.82 -19.67 -0.82
C GLU A 90 -5.54 -18.26 -0.31
N ILE A 91 -6.10 -17.87 0.85
CA ILE A 91 -5.84 -16.56 1.46
C ILE A 91 -4.35 -16.40 1.76
N GLY A 92 -3.73 -17.35 2.45
CA GLY A 92 -2.32 -17.26 2.80
C GLY A 92 -1.41 -17.27 1.58
N TYR A 93 -1.77 -18.04 0.55
CA TYR A 93 -1.05 -18.11 -0.71
C TYR A 93 -1.09 -16.77 -1.45
N ILE A 94 -2.27 -16.16 -1.60
CA ILE A 94 -2.44 -14.83 -2.18
C ILE A 94 -1.65 -13.76 -1.39
N LEU A 95 -1.82 -13.72 -0.07
CA LEU A 95 -1.17 -12.73 0.80
C LEU A 95 0.36 -12.91 0.91
N SER A 96 0.90 -14.05 0.50
CA SER A 96 2.35 -14.28 0.38
C SER A 96 2.95 -13.78 -0.94
N GLY A 97 2.15 -13.11 -1.76
CA GLY A 97 2.58 -12.51 -3.02
C GLY A 97 2.47 -13.44 -4.22
N HIS A 98 1.71 -14.54 -4.12
CA HIS A 98 1.55 -15.49 -5.22
C HIS A 98 1.06 -14.83 -6.52
N LEU A 99 0.20 -13.81 -6.42
CA LEU A 99 -0.33 -13.09 -7.57
C LEU A 99 0.75 -12.45 -8.45
N GLU A 100 1.96 -12.22 -7.94
CA GLU A 100 3.09 -11.68 -8.71
C GLU A 100 3.60 -12.63 -9.79
N ARG A 101 3.31 -13.94 -9.67
CA ARG A 101 3.69 -14.98 -10.64
C ARG A 101 2.81 -14.98 -11.89
N LEU A 102 1.62 -14.38 -11.79
CA LEU A 102 0.66 -14.33 -12.89
C LEU A 102 1.10 -13.39 -14.01
N THR A 103 0.56 -13.64 -15.20
CA THR A 103 0.83 -12.76 -16.35
C THR A 103 0.33 -11.34 -16.07
N LEU A 104 0.92 -10.33 -16.72
CA LEU A 104 0.51 -8.94 -16.55
C LEU A 104 -1.00 -8.75 -16.80
N LYS A 105 -1.52 -9.40 -17.86
CA LYS A 105 -2.93 -9.34 -18.23
C LYS A 105 -3.85 -9.91 -17.16
N GLU A 106 -3.45 -11.01 -16.52
CA GLU A 106 -4.21 -11.60 -15.40
C GLU A 106 -4.16 -10.70 -14.17
N ARG A 107 -2.97 -10.19 -13.82
CA ARG A 107 -2.80 -9.25 -12.71
C ARG A 107 -3.68 -8.01 -12.87
N GLU A 108 -3.72 -7.40 -14.06
CA GLU A 108 -4.58 -6.24 -14.35
C GLU A 108 -6.07 -6.55 -14.19
N LYS A 109 -6.48 -7.78 -14.53
CA LYS A 109 -7.87 -8.23 -14.40
C LYS A 109 -8.26 -8.42 -12.93
N ILE A 110 -7.41 -9.08 -12.15
CA ILE A 110 -7.69 -9.41 -10.75
C ILE A 110 -7.44 -8.24 -9.79
N ALA A 111 -6.56 -7.29 -10.15
CA ALA A 111 -6.26 -6.12 -9.32
C ALA A 111 -7.51 -5.30 -8.95
N LYS A 112 -8.59 -5.40 -9.73
CA LYS A 112 -9.85 -4.69 -9.44
C LYS A 112 -10.73 -5.41 -8.41
N ILE A 113 -10.33 -6.60 -7.98
CA ILE A 113 -11.11 -7.49 -7.13
C ILE A 113 -10.35 -7.64 -5.80
N PRO A 114 -10.95 -7.27 -4.66
CA PRO A 114 -10.36 -7.52 -3.35
C PRO A 114 -10.61 -8.99 -2.97
N ILE A 115 -9.88 -9.90 -3.63
CA ILE A 115 -10.13 -11.35 -3.58
C ILE A 115 -10.13 -11.86 -2.14
N VAL A 116 -9.11 -11.49 -1.36
CA VAL A 116 -8.97 -11.92 0.03
C VAL A 116 -10.14 -11.39 0.84
N ASP A 117 -10.50 -10.10 0.71
CA ASP A 117 -11.65 -9.56 1.43
C ASP A 117 -12.96 -10.28 1.10
N ILE A 118 -13.16 -10.65 -0.15
CA ILE A 118 -14.38 -11.34 -0.60
C ILE A 118 -14.41 -12.77 -0.05
N TYR A 119 -13.31 -13.53 -0.15
CA TYR A 119 -13.23 -14.88 0.41
C TYR A 119 -13.53 -14.88 1.90
N GLU A 120 -12.86 -14.00 2.63
CA GLU A 120 -13.04 -13.83 4.06
C GLU A 120 -14.47 -13.39 4.41
N ARG A 121 -15.08 -12.50 3.60
CA ARG A 121 -16.47 -12.07 3.81
C ARG A 121 -17.45 -13.24 3.66
N ILE A 122 -17.29 -14.04 2.61
CA ILE A 122 -18.15 -15.19 2.33
C ILE A 122 -18.16 -16.17 3.51
N LEU A 123 -16.99 -16.52 4.05
CA LEU A 123 -16.88 -17.39 5.22
C LEU A 123 -17.43 -16.73 6.50
N PHE A 124 -17.06 -15.47 6.75
CA PHE A 124 -17.48 -14.77 7.95
C PHE A 124 -19.00 -14.64 8.04
N ASP A 125 -19.66 -14.33 6.92
CA ASP A 125 -21.12 -14.20 6.88
C ASP A 125 -21.81 -15.55 7.10
N ALA A 126 -21.26 -16.65 6.57
CA ALA A 126 -21.74 -18.00 6.85
C ALA A 126 -21.61 -18.37 8.35
N ILE A 127 -20.46 -18.06 8.96
CA ILE A 127 -20.26 -18.27 10.41
C ILE A 127 -21.27 -17.46 11.21
N ARG A 128 -21.47 -16.19 10.87
CA ARG A 128 -22.39 -15.29 11.58
C ARG A 128 -23.84 -15.74 11.49
N ARG A 129 -24.26 -16.35 10.38
CA ARG A 129 -25.61 -16.92 10.22
C ARG A 129 -25.84 -18.15 11.10
N ASN A 130 -24.82 -18.99 11.30
CA ASN A 130 -24.95 -20.25 12.04
C ASN A 130 -24.56 -20.17 13.52
N LYS A 131 -23.74 -19.17 13.91
CA LYS A 131 -23.17 -19.07 15.25
C LYS A 131 -23.21 -17.62 15.74
N LYS A 132 -23.55 -17.43 17.02
CA LYS A 132 -23.44 -16.12 17.67
C LYS A 132 -21.97 -15.79 17.90
N ILE A 133 -21.44 -14.85 17.11
CA ILE A 133 -20.08 -14.33 17.26
C ILE A 133 -20.12 -12.87 17.70
N LYS A 134 -19.29 -12.54 18.69
CA LYS A 134 -18.98 -11.14 19.01
C LYS A 134 -17.85 -10.72 18.09
N ALA A 135 -18.18 -10.00 17.02
CA ALA A 135 -17.20 -9.42 16.11
C ALA A 135 -16.90 -7.98 16.53
N LYS A 136 -15.62 -7.60 16.53
CA LYS A 136 -15.22 -6.20 16.70
C LYS A 136 -15.50 -5.46 15.39
N PRO A 137 -16.10 -4.25 15.42
CA PRO A 137 -16.15 -3.40 14.23
C PRO A 137 -14.75 -3.23 13.66
N PHE A 138 -14.60 -3.36 12.35
CA PHE A 138 -13.29 -3.24 11.69
C PHE A 138 -12.71 -1.83 11.88
N TRP A 139 -13.56 -0.80 11.81
CA TRP A 139 -13.17 0.58 12.09
C TRP A 139 -13.79 1.12 13.39
N PRO A 140 -13.09 2.03 14.10
CA PRO A 140 -13.61 2.67 15.31
C PRO A 140 -14.99 3.31 15.11
N ASN A 141 -15.76 3.42 16.19
CA ASN A 141 -17.05 4.11 16.21
C ASN A 141 -18.08 3.58 15.19
N GLY A 142 -17.97 2.31 14.79
CA GLY A 142 -18.89 1.66 13.84
C GLY A 142 -18.80 2.21 12.42
N LYS A 143 -17.70 2.88 12.05
CA LYS A 143 -17.48 3.35 10.67
C LYS A 143 -17.33 2.17 9.71
N LYS A 144 -17.73 2.37 8.46
CA LYS A 144 -17.68 1.33 7.41
C LYS A 144 -16.38 1.32 6.62
N PHE A 145 -15.65 2.43 6.63
CA PHE A 145 -14.37 2.59 5.94
C PHE A 145 -13.48 3.57 6.71
N ALA A 146 -12.18 3.52 6.43
CA ALA A 146 -11.23 4.57 6.74
C ALA A 146 -10.74 5.21 5.44
N LEU A 147 -10.38 6.49 5.51
CA LEU A 147 -9.79 7.24 4.40
C LEU A 147 -8.41 7.72 4.84
N CYS A 148 -7.37 7.28 4.15
CA CYS A 148 -6.01 7.72 4.36
C CYS A 148 -5.64 8.71 3.24
N LEU A 149 -5.53 9.99 3.58
CA LEU A 149 -5.06 11.02 2.66
C LEU A 149 -3.55 11.15 2.79
N THR A 150 -2.83 11.17 1.67
CA THR A 150 -1.37 11.23 1.66
C THR A 150 -0.87 12.16 0.58
N HIS A 151 0.21 12.90 0.85
CA HIS A 151 0.91 13.71 -0.14
C HIS A 151 2.39 13.32 -0.19
N ASP A 152 2.87 13.01 -1.38
CA ASP A 152 4.29 12.79 -1.62
C ASP A 152 4.94 14.13 -1.94
N VAL A 153 5.85 14.58 -1.09
CA VAL A 153 6.57 15.84 -1.24
C VAL A 153 7.83 15.58 -2.06
N ASP A 154 7.64 15.33 -3.35
CA ASP A 154 8.77 15.08 -4.28
C ASP A 154 9.54 16.36 -4.58
N GLU A 155 8.83 17.48 -4.71
CA GLU A 155 9.38 18.73 -5.18
C GLU A 155 8.73 19.92 -4.49
N VAL A 156 9.56 20.81 -3.94
CA VAL A 156 9.09 22.02 -3.26
C VAL A 156 9.22 23.28 -4.11
N ARG A 157 9.94 23.21 -5.22
CA ARG A 157 10.23 24.34 -6.11
C ARG A 157 10.23 23.87 -7.55
N LYS A 158 9.56 24.64 -8.42
CA LYS A 158 9.65 24.43 -9.86
C LYS A 158 11.00 24.98 -10.36
N THR A 159 11.82 24.13 -10.96
CA THR A 159 13.18 24.50 -11.41
C THR A 159 13.32 24.30 -12.92
N TYR A 160 13.89 23.18 -13.37
CA TYR A 160 14.14 22.91 -14.78
C TYR A 160 12.86 22.62 -15.59
N GLN A 161 11.73 22.31 -14.93
CA GLN A 161 10.45 21.98 -15.59
C GLN A 161 9.84 23.14 -16.36
N TYR A 162 10.22 24.38 -16.04
CA TYR A 162 9.85 25.52 -16.88
C TYR A 162 10.39 25.37 -18.31
N PHE A 163 11.54 24.72 -18.49
CA PHE A 163 12.22 24.58 -19.77
C PHE A 163 11.97 23.21 -20.39
N THR A 164 12.06 22.12 -19.63
CA THR A 164 11.87 20.77 -20.18
C THR A 164 10.44 20.49 -20.61
N ARG A 165 9.42 20.95 -19.87
CA ARG A 165 8.03 20.84 -20.33
C ARG A 165 7.80 21.67 -21.59
N SER A 166 8.41 22.86 -21.67
CA SER A 166 8.35 23.70 -22.87
C SER A 166 8.93 22.98 -24.09
N ILE A 167 10.10 22.36 -23.97
CA ILE A 167 10.74 21.57 -25.04
C ILE A 167 9.89 20.35 -25.41
N GLN A 168 9.33 19.63 -24.43
CA GLN A 168 8.41 18.51 -24.68
C GLN A 168 7.17 18.94 -25.48
N HIS A 169 6.57 20.08 -25.12
CA HIS A 169 5.43 20.63 -25.84
C HIS A 169 5.80 21.11 -27.25
N ILE A 170 6.99 21.68 -27.46
CA ILE A 170 7.52 22.01 -28.80
C ILE A 170 7.67 20.74 -29.65
N GLY A 171 8.23 19.67 -29.09
CA GLY A 171 8.35 18.37 -29.78
C GLY A 171 7.00 17.73 -30.12
N ARG A 172 5.92 18.12 -29.44
CA ARG A 172 4.52 17.72 -29.72
C ARG A 172 3.75 18.74 -30.56
N LEU A 173 4.42 19.78 -31.07
CA LEU A 173 3.82 20.90 -31.82
C LEU A 173 2.76 21.71 -31.03
N GLU A 174 2.79 21.64 -29.70
CA GLU A 174 1.88 22.35 -28.78
C GLU A 174 2.47 23.71 -28.36
N PHE A 175 2.79 24.58 -29.32
CA PHE A 175 3.53 25.83 -29.10
C PHE A 175 2.87 26.78 -28.08
N SER A 176 1.54 26.83 -28.02
CA SER A 176 0.79 27.62 -27.03
C SER A 176 1.09 27.20 -25.59
N ARG A 177 1.24 25.90 -25.32
CA ARG A 177 1.58 25.37 -23.99
C ARG A 177 3.05 25.59 -23.66
N ALA A 178 3.93 25.48 -24.65
CA ALA A 178 5.34 25.83 -24.47
C ALA A 178 5.50 27.32 -24.09
N PHE A 179 4.81 28.23 -24.79
CA PHE A 179 4.83 29.65 -24.47
C PHE A 179 4.24 29.96 -23.09
N TYR A 180 3.18 29.25 -22.68
CA TYR A 180 2.64 29.34 -21.33
C TYR A 180 3.69 28.98 -20.26
N HIS A 181 4.43 27.90 -20.45
CA HIS A 181 5.45 27.48 -19.48
C HIS A 181 6.62 28.49 -19.39
N ILE A 182 7.07 29.03 -20.52
CA ILE A 182 8.07 30.10 -20.56
C ILE A 182 7.54 31.37 -19.88
N LYS A 183 6.32 31.82 -20.21
CA LYS A 183 5.72 32.99 -19.56
C LYS A 183 5.55 32.77 -18.05
N SER A 184 5.13 31.57 -17.64
CA SER A 184 5.00 31.21 -16.22
C SER A 184 6.32 31.33 -15.46
N PHE A 185 7.45 30.97 -16.09
CA PHE A 185 8.77 31.15 -15.50
C PHE A 185 9.07 32.61 -15.18
N PHE A 186 8.87 33.50 -16.15
CA PHE A 186 9.13 34.91 -15.97
C PHE A 186 8.17 35.52 -14.95
N THR A 187 6.88 35.19 -15.00
CA THR A 187 5.92 35.69 -14.00
C THR A 187 6.23 35.19 -12.60
N ASP A 188 6.54 33.90 -12.44
CA ASP A 188 6.83 33.31 -11.14
C ASP A 188 8.14 33.88 -10.55
N LYS A 189 9.14 34.16 -11.40
CA LYS A 189 10.39 34.82 -10.98
C LYS A 189 10.18 36.29 -10.61
N ILE A 190 9.39 37.04 -11.39
CA ILE A 190 9.08 38.46 -11.14
C ILE A 190 8.27 38.61 -9.85
N TYR A 191 7.22 37.81 -9.67
CA TYR A 191 6.35 37.88 -8.50
C TYR A 191 6.83 37.02 -7.31
N ARG A 192 8.02 36.41 -7.42
CA ARG A 192 8.59 35.46 -6.45
C ARG A 192 7.58 34.38 -6.00
N ARG A 193 6.74 33.94 -6.93
CA ARG A 193 5.74 32.89 -6.68
C ARG A 193 6.40 31.53 -6.79
N ASN A 194 6.08 30.64 -5.87
CA ASN A 194 6.47 29.25 -5.95
C ASN A 194 5.21 28.39 -6.12
N PRO A 195 4.86 28.00 -7.36
CA PRO A 195 3.62 27.25 -7.61
C PRO A 195 3.62 25.85 -7.01
N TYR A 196 4.79 25.31 -6.62
CA TYR A 196 4.90 24.00 -5.99
C TYR A 196 4.77 24.07 -4.47
N TRP A 197 4.96 25.25 -3.88
CA TRP A 197 4.76 25.47 -2.44
C TRP A 197 3.27 25.66 -2.13
N THR A 198 2.58 24.54 -1.92
CA THR A 198 1.12 24.51 -1.72
C THR A 198 0.68 24.11 -0.32
N PHE A 199 1.64 23.90 0.59
CA PHE A 199 1.38 23.39 1.94
C PHE A 199 0.31 24.15 2.70
N GLU A 200 0.39 25.48 2.79
CA GLU A 200 -0.61 26.30 3.47
C GLU A 200 -2.00 26.18 2.86
N LYS A 201 -2.09 26.02 1.54
CA LYS A 201 -3.36 25.84 0.83
C LYS A 201 -3.97 24.49 1.17
N ILE A 202 -3.16 23.43 1.19
CA ILE A 202 -3.59 22.08 1.58
C ILE A 202 -4.03 22.09 3.05
N MET A 203 -3.22 22.64 3.96
CA MET A 203 -3.55 22.75 5.37
C MET A 203 -4.89 23.48 5.60
N LYS A 204 -5.12 24.58 4.88
CA LYS A 204 -6.39 25.31 4.96
C LYS A 204 -7.55 24.44 4.48
N LEU A 205 -7.43 23.83 3.29
CA LEU A 205 -8.47 22.98 2.73
C LEU A 205 -8.83 21.81 3.65
N GLU A 206 -7.81 21.11 4.17
CA GLU A 206 -8.03 19.96 5.04
C GLU A 206 -8.60 20.37 6.40
N LYS A 207 -8.17 21.51 6.94
CA LYS A 207 -8.80 22.11 8.14
C LYS A 207 -10.27 22.42 7.90
N ASP A 208 -10.62 23.03 6.77
CA ASP A 208 -12.00 23.37 6.40
C ASP A 208 -12.87 22.11 6.23
N LEU A 209 -12.27 20.99 5.82
CA LEU A 209 -12.91 19.68 5.69
C LEU A 209 -12.88 18.82 6.96
N GLY A 210 -12.16 19.25 8.01
CA GLY A 210 -12.01 18.48 9.25
C GLY A 210 -11.19 17.19 9.11
N VAL A 211 -10.27 17.13 8.14
CA VAL A 211 -9.38 15.98 7.89
C VAL A 211 -7.92 16.37 8.08
N LYS A 212 -7.04 15.38 8.19
CA LYS A 212 -5.58 15.57 8.15
C LYS A 212 -4.93 14.44 7.37
N SER A 213 -4.05 14.79 6.45
CA SER A 213 -3.25 13.86 5.69
C SER A 213 -1.91 13.52 6.34
N THR A 214 -1.23 12.55 5.73
CA THR A 214 0.20 12.27 5.95
C THR A 214 1.02 12.90 4.84
N PHE A 215 2.13 13.56 5.18
CA PHE A 215 3.09 14.09 4.21
C PHE A 215 4.36 13.24 4.21
N PHE A 216 4.65 12.58 3.09
CA PHE A 216 5.90 11.83 2.90
C PHE A 216 6.96 12.73 2.28
N PHE A 217 8.02 13.07 3.03
CA PHE A 217 9.08 13.96 2.57
C PHE A 217 10.23 13.22 1.89
N LEU A 218 10.61 13.65 0.68
CA LEU A 218 11.68 13.06 -0.12
C LEU A 218 12.98 13.86 -0.03
N GLN A 219 14.09 13.20 0.25
CA GLN A 219 15.42 13.75 0.03
C GLN A 219 16.14 12.91 -1.03
N GLU A 220 15.98 13.30 -2.30
CA GLU A 220 16.62 12.63 -3.44
C GLU A 220 18.09 13.04 -3.58
N ASP A 221 18.96 12.04 -3.63
CA ASP A 221 20.41 12.18 -3.79
C ASP A 221 20.98 11.31 -4.93
N GLY A 222 20.11 10.66 -5.71
CA GLY A 222 20.47 9.92 -6.92
C GLY A 222 21.38 10.73 -7.83
N LYS A 223 22.53 10.16 -8.19
CA LYS A 223 23.50 10.78 -9.09
C LYS A 223 22.88 10.94 -10.48
N VAL A 224 23.09 12.12 -11.07
CA VAL A 224 22.70 12.39 -12.45
C VAL A 224 23.96 12.38 -13.30
N ASP A 225 23.94 11.55 -14.33
CA ASP A 225 24.94 11.52 -15.37
C ASP A 225 24.32 12.11 -16.64
N ILE A 226 24.89 13.21 -17.12
CA ILE A 226 24.41 13.91 -18.32
C ILE A 226 24.50 13.00 -19.55
N LEU A 227 25.41 12.03 -19.58
CA LEU A 227 25.56 11.09 -20.69
C LEU A 227 24.59 9.89 -20.59
N ARG A 228 23.84 9.75 -19.48
CA ARG A 228 22.88 8.67 -19.25
C ARG A 228 21.48 9.24 -18.99
N PRO A 229 20.66 9.41 -20.05
CA PRO A 229 19.32 10.00 -19.95
C PRO A 229 18.42 9.34 -18.89
N GLU A 230 18.62 8.05 -18.59
CA GLU A 230 17.85 7.30 -17.59
C GLU A 230 18.02 7.87 -16.16
N THR A 231 19.15 8.54 -15.91
CA THR A 231 19.47 9.17 -14.61
C THR A 231 18.92 10.58 -14.48
N TRP A 232 18.49 11.20 -15.59
CA TRP A 232 18.02 12.59 -15.58
C TRP A 232 16.73 12.78 -14.77
N LYS A 233 16.00 11.71 -14.48
CA LYS A 233 14.86 11.73 -13.54
C LYS A 233 15.24 12.17 -12.12
N HIS A 234 16.51 12.03 -11.71
CA HIS A 234 17.05 12.50 -10.42
C HIS A 234 17.59 13.94 -10.47
N TYR A 235 17.55 14.60 -11.63
CA TYR A 235 17.98 15.99 -11.80
C TYR A 235 16.97 16.96 -11.19
N ALA A 236 15.70 16.55 -11.27
CA ALA A 236 14.58 17.08 -10.53
C ALA A 236 14.66 16.72 -9.05
N ARG A 237 13.85 17.34 -8.19
CA ARG A 237 13.52 16.80 -6.85
C ARG A 237 14.57 16.95 -5.75
N ARG A 238 15.51 17.88 -5.93
CA ARG A 238 16.56 18.11 -4.93
C ARG A 238 16.18 19.24 -3.98
N TYR A 239 15.70 18.87 -2.80
CA TYR A 239 15.81 19.70 -1.61
C TYR A 239 16.43 18.87 -0.48
N LYS A 240 17.00 19.55 0.51
CA LYS A 240 17.51 18.89 1.71
C LYS A 240 16.57 19.16 2.87
N PHE A 241 16.41 18.18 3.75
CA PHE A 241 15.66 18.35 5.00
C PHE A 241 16.27 19.46 5.86
N SER A 242 17.59 19.61 5.82
CA SER A 242 18.34 20.67 6.51
C SER A 242 18.11 22.10 5.96
N ASN A 243 17.41 22.27 4.83
CA ASN A 243 17.06 23.59 4.35
C ASN A 243 16.08 24.28 5.31
N LEU A 244 16.38 25.52 5.72
CA LEU A 244 15.58 26.24 6.73
C LEU A 244 14.08 26.34 6.40
N GLU A 245 13.70 26.51 5.13
CA GLU A 245 12.29 26.54 4.72
C GLU A 245 11.60 25.17 4.89
N ILE A 246 12.34 24.08 4.69
CA ILE A 246 11.87 22.70 4.83
C ILE A 246 11.70 22.34 6.30
N ILE A 247 12.70 22.64 7.13
CA ILE A 247 12.61 22.51 8.59
C ILE A 247 11.37 23.23 9.12
N LYS A 248 11.15 24.48 8.68
CA LYS A 248 10.01 25.29 9.09
C LYS A 248 8.68 24.66 8.70
N ILE A 249 8.53 24.15 7.47
CA ILE A 249 7.26 23.58 7.03
C ILE A 249 6.97 22.21 7.64
N ILE A 250 7.99 21.36 7.80
CA ILE A 250 7.90 20.08 8.49
C ILE A 250 7.41 20.30 9.93
N ASN A 251 8.08 21.21 10.66
CA ASN A 251 7.68 21.56 12.02
C ASN A 251 6.27 22.16 12.06
N LYS A 252 5.91 23.03 11.12
CA LYS A 252 4.58 23.66 11.07
C LYS A 252 3.47 22.62 10.85
N LEU A 253 3.66 21.67 9.94
CA LEU A 253 2.72 20.57 9.69
C LEU A 253 2.57 19.68 10.93
N HIS A 254 3.70 19.26 11.50
CA HIS A 254 3.73 18.39 12.67
C HIS A 254 3.04 19.03 13.89
N HIS A 255 3.39 20.26 14.25
CA HIS A 255 2.76 20.96 15.39
C HIS A 255 1.26 21.22 15.16
N ALA A 256 0.83 21.35 13.90
CA ALA A 256 -0.57 21.49 13.56
C ALA A 256 -1.29 20.11 13.48
N GLY A 257 -0.56 19.01 13.68
CA GLY A 257 -1.05 17.64 13.88
C GLY A 257 -1.22 16.82 12.60
N TRP A 258 -0.56 17.19 11.50
CA TRP A 258 -0.39 16.33 10.34
C TRP A 258 0.73 15.32 10.60
N GLU A 259 0.60 14.13 10.05
CA GLU A 259 1.65 13.12 10.14
C GLU A 259 2.77 13.44 9.15
N ILE A 260 4.01 13.24 9.58
CA ILE A 260 5.21 13.30 8.74
C ILE A 260 5.75 11.89 8.58
N GLY A 261 5.87 11.43 7.33
CA GLY A 261 6.46 10.16 6.97
C GLY A 261 7.72 10.33 6.12
N LEU A 262 8.51 9.27 6.01
CA LEU A 262 9.67 9.23 5.12
C LEU A 262 9.21 8.90 3.69
N HIS A 263 9.59 9.71 2.70
CA HIS A 263 9.54 9.28 1.31
C HIS A 263 10.94 8.78 0.91
N GLY A 264 11.11 7.46 0.82
CA GLY A 264 12.41 6.86 0.52
C GLY A 264 12.90 7.26 -0.87
N SER A 265 14.18 7.65 -0.98
CA SER A 265 14.78 8.01 -2.28
C SER A 265 14.79 6.82 -3.25
N TYR A 266 14.96 7.10 -4.55
CA TYR A 266 14.72 6.11 -5.60
C TYR A 266 15.47 4.78 -5.40
N TYR A 267 16.70 4.82 -4.89
CA TYR A 267 17.50 3.62 -4.64
C TYR A 267 17.50 3.15 -3.18
N SER A 268 16.85 3.89 -2.27
CA SER A 268 16.88 3.62 -0.82
C SER A 268 16.22 2.29 -0.43
N TYR A 269 15.30 1.77 -1.25
CA TYR A 269 14.66 0.46 -1.02
C TYR A 269 15.63 -0.74 -0.96
N LYS A 270 16.87 -0.55 -1.42
CA LYS A 270 17.99 -1.51 -1.36
C LYS A 270 19.13 -1.09 -0.42
N ASP A 271 18.96 0.04 0.27
CA ASP A 271 20.01 0.65 1.07
C ASP A 271 19.48 1.00 2.48
N PRO A 272 19.57 0.05 3.44
CA PRO A 272 19.09 0.26 4.80
C PRO A 272 19.85 1.40 5.51
N GLU A 273 21.10 1.66 5.15
CA GLU A 273 21.91 2.73 5.73
C GLU A 273 21.42 4.10 5.27
N LYS A 274 21.09 4.23 3.98
CA LYS A 274 20.46 5.45 3.45
C LYS A 274 19.10 5.70 4.09
N LEU A 275 18.24 4.67 4.18
CA LEU A 275 16.93 4.78 4.83
C LEU A 275 17.06 5.22 6.29
N ARG A 276 17.99 4.61 7.04
CA ARG A 276 18.26 4.98 8.43
C ARG A 276 18.71 6.42 8.55
N LYS A 277 19.62 6.86 7.68
CA LYS A 277 20.12 8.24 7.67
C LYS A 277 18.99 9.24 7.42
N ASP A 278 18.21 9.05 6.36
CA ASP A 278 17.11 9.97 6.03
C ASP A 278 16.03 10.00 7.12
N LYS A 279 15.71 8.83 7.70
CA LYS A 279 14.81 8.72 8.84
C LYS A 279 15.33 9.51 10.03
N ASN A 280 16.60 9.31 10.42
CA ASN A 280 17.20 10.01 11.55
C ASN A 280 17.22 11.52 11.33
N GLU A 281 17.52 12.00 10.12
CA GLU A 281 17.49 13.44 9.81
C GLU A 281 16.08 14.05 10.02
N LEU A 282 15.01 13.34 9.65
CA LEU A 282 13.63 13.78 9.93
C LEU A 282 13.29 13.72 11.43
N GLU A 283 13.71 12.65 12.11
CA GLU A 283 13.49 12.49 13.56
C GLU A 283 14.21 13.58 14.36
N GLU A 284 15.43 13.97 13.96
CA GLU A 284 16.18 15.08 14.56
C GLU A 284 15.47 16.44 14.37
N ILE A 285 14.89 16.69 13.19
CA ILE A 285 14.15 17.93 12.90
C ILE A 285 12.89 18.06 13.76
N LEU A 286 12.22 16.94 14.04
CA LEU A 286 10.94 16.92 14.75
C LEU A 286 11.07 16.60 16.24
N ASN A 287 12.22 16.07 16.68
CA ASN A 287 12.41 15.47 18.00
C ASN A 287 11.31 14.42 18.34
N THR A 288 10.90 13.64 17.33
CA THR A 288 9.90 12.57 17.46
C THR A 288 10.24 11.42 16.51
N LYS A 289 9.67 10.25 16.75
CA LYS A 289 9.84 9.09 15.85
C LYS A 289 9.07 9.26 14.54
N ILE A 290 9.65 8.74 13.46
CA ILE A 290 8.97 8.55 12.17
C ILE A 290 8.51 7.10 12.07
N HIS A 291 7.20 6.90 11.88
CA HIS A 291 6.57 5.59 11.86
C HIS A 291 6.32 5.06 10.44
N GLY A 292 6.03 5.95 9.49
CA GLY A 292 5.58 5.60 8.16
C GLY A 292 6.60 5.83 7.05
N ILE A 293 6.56 4.99 6.03
CA ILE A 293 7.28 5.19 4.77
C ILE A 293 6.41 5.00 3.53
N ARG A 294 6.78 5.70 2.46
CA ARG A 294 6.47 5.33 1.08
C ARG A 294 7.75 5.36 0.25
N GLN A 295 8.01 4.35 -0.55
CA GLN A 295 9.14 4.33 -1.47
C GLN A 295 8.81 5.10 -2.75
N HIS A 296 9.73 5.93 -3.20
CA HIS A 296 9.58 6.66 -4.45
C HIS A 296 9.41 5.69 -5.63
N HIS A 297 8.44 5.99 -6.50
CA HIS A 297 8.01 5.13 -7.61
C HIS A 297 7.52 3.73 -7.20
N LEU A 298 7.09 3.57 -5.94
CA LEU A 298 6.67 2.28 -5.38
C LEU A 298 7.75 1.19 -5.54
N ASN A 299 9.03 1.60 -5.54
CA ASN A 299 10.14 0.68 -5.67
C ASN A 299 10.19 -0.24 -4.44
N LEU A 300 10.12 -1.55 -4.69
CA LEU A 300 9.97 -2.54 -3.65
C LEU A 300 10.63 -3.84 -4.10
N GLU A 301 11.57 -4.34 -3.31
CA GLU A 301 12.13 -5.69 -3.44
C GLU A 301 11.58 -6.54 -2.30
N ILE A 302 10.70 -7.47 -2.63
CA ILE A 302 9.96 -8.26 -1.65
C ILE A 302 10.76 -9.54 -1.34
N PRO A 303 11.05 -9.87 -0.07
CA PRO A 303 10.70 -9.15 1.16
C PRO A 303 11.79 -8.18 1.67
N GLU A 304 12.95 -8.10 1.02
CA GLU A 304 14.14 -7.39 1.52
C GLU A 304 13.90 -5.94 1.91
N THR A 305 13.15 -5.17 1.11
CA THR A 305 12.83 -3.79 1.43
C THR A 305 12.07 -3.67 2.75
N TRP A 306 11.13 -4.57 3.04
CA TRP A 306 10.39 -4.56 4.31
C TRP A 306 11.27 -4.99 5.48
N HIS A 307 12.20 -5.92 5.28
CA HIS A 307 13.22 -6.23 6.29
C HIS A 307 14.11 -5.02 6.58
N HIS A 308 14.44 -4.19 5.59
CA HIS A 308 15.15 -2.94 5.81
C HIS A 308 14.30 -1.95 6.61
N HIS A 309 13.02 -1.79 6.27
CA HIS A 309 12.08 -0.91 6.98
C HIS A 309 11.94 -1.30 8.46
N GLU A 310 11.70 -2.58 8.73
CA GLU A 310 11.56 -3.11 10.09
C GLU A 310 12.84 -2.89 10.92
N LYS A 311 14.02 -3.17 10.34
CA LYS A 311 15.31 -3.00 11.02
C LYS A 311 15.59 -1.56 11.49
N ILE A 312 15.04 -0.56 10.80
CA ILE A 312 15.20 0.85 11.16
C ILE A 312 14.03 1.39 12.01
N GLY A 313 13.09 0.53 12.37
CA GLY A 313 11.97 0.84 13.26
C GLY A 313 10.81 1.57 12.59
N LEU A 314 10.63 1.43 11.28
CA LEU A 314 9.39 1.86 10.61
C LEU A 314 8.28 0.85 10.94
N GLU A 315 7.08 1.36 11.22
CA GLU A 315 5.91 0.58 11.64
C GLU A 315 4.99 0.22 10.48
N TYR A 316 4.98 1.04 9.41
CA TYR A 316 4.18 0.76 8.24
C TYR A 316 4.81 1.26 6.93
N ASP A 317 4.47 0.59 5.83
CA ASP A 317 4.84 0.94 4.46
C ASP A 317 3.58 1.12 3.61
N THR A 318 3.60 2.11 2.71
CA THR A 318 2.51 2.37 1.75
C THR A 318 2.96 2.22 0.30
N SER A 319 3.95 1.36 0.04
CA SER A 319 4.56 1.16 -1.29
C SER A 319 3.97 -0.02 -2.05
N LEU A 320 3.28 -0.94 -1.38
CA LEU A 320 2.64 -2.08 -2.03
C LEU A 320 1.43 -1.63 -2.87
N GLY A 321 1.70 -1.27 -4.13
CA GLY A 321 0.70 -0.88 -5.10
C GLY A 321 1.20 -1.05 -6.53
N PHE A 322 0.39 -0.64 -7.50
CA PHE A 322 0.76 -0.65 -8.92
C PHE A 322 1.12 0.77 -9.39
N ASN A 323 2.18 0.88 -10.20
CA ASN A 323 2.59 2.16 -10.77
C ASN A 323 1.64 2.68 -11.87
N ASN A 324 0.89 1.78 -12.52
CA ASN A 324 0.15 2.10 -13.74
C ASN A 324 -1.38 1.95 -13.60
N CYS A 325 -1.88 1.42 -12.49
CA CYS A 325 -3.31 1.21 -12.28
C CYS A 325 -3.69 1.28 -10.80
N LEU A 326 -4.97 1.46 -10.52
CA LEU A 326 -5.53 1.33 -9.18
C LEU A 326 -5.95 -0.13 -8.96
N GLY A 327 -5.68 -0.67 -7.77
CA GLY A 327 -6.13 -2.01 -7.42
C GLY A 327 -5.45 -2.64 -6.21
N PHE A 328 -5.95 -3.82 -5.85
CA PHE A 328 -5.58 -4.65 -4.72
C PHE A 328 -4.45 -5.60 -5.14
N ARG A 329 -3.20 -5.14 -5.04
CA ARG A 329 -2.02 -5.86 -5.57
C ARG A 329 -1.90 -7.29 -5.05
N TRP A 330 -2.13 -7.47 -3.75
CA TRP A 330 -2.16 -8.77 -3.06
C TRP A 330 -3.56 -9.12 -2.54
N GLY A 331 -4.61 -8.62 -3.20
CA GLY A 331 -6.00 -9.04 -2.96
C GLY A 331 -6.72 -8.41 -1.76
N THR A 332 -6.13 -7.39 -1.11
CA THR A 332 -6.68 -6.58 -0.01
C THR A 332 -6.49 -5.10 -0.28
#